data_AF-A0A3S7UYF1-F1
#
_entry.id   AF-A0A3S7UYF1-F1
#
_cell.length_a   1.000
_cell.length_b   1.000
_cell.length_c   1.000
_cell.angle_alpha   90.00
_cell.angle_beta   90.00
_cell.angle_gamma   90.00
#
_symmetry.space_group_name_H-M   'P 1'
#
loop_
_entity.id
_entity.type
_entity.pdbx_description
1 polymer ?
#
loop_
_entity_poly.entity_id
_entity_poly.type
_entity_poly.pdbx_seq_one_letter_code
_entity_poly.pdbx_strand_id
1 'polypeptide(L)'
;MARGSTRAPALTISLERARAHWHRQQGLAEPLGGSLEEVVAATGWPRTLGGVDVYLAMRARVPGLKRQQLDEAVARSRLQVIPAVRGCIYLVPRPEVPLVLRIAEEQYRKRADREHEKAGIAPNELADVGEAVLKALRKGPLSTDALRKALPEGTVRGLGDKGKKVGISSTLPPALRHLEFEGRLERTLESGRLDTERYLWRLPASNPFTGAKVPGEPVERHARIAEIFFRQAGPATVENFTTWAALSQREARAAMEKLPLVPVAVEGFADEAWMMEEELARLREKAPATSSVSMLAFEDGYLAFHGGPALFTDPRHHAWKVPVWGNTRGGTLGDARHMFMRSLFDGDRLVGLWEYDLDAGAVVFGTFDTLAPKRRKAVEALAGDVAAFLRDDMGHAHSFVLDSDESVRERAAIVKAL
;
A
#
# COMPACT_ATOMS: atom_id res chain seq x y z
N MET A 1 -3.42 -23.54 28.07
CA MET A 1 -3.83 -23.93 26.71
C MET A 1 -5.35 -24.03 26.67
N ALA A 2 -6.04 -22.93 26.39
CA ALA A 2 -7.48 -22.98 26.14
C ALA A 2 -7.66 -23.33 24.66
N ARG A 3 -8.25 -24.50 24.37
CA ARG A 3 -8.69 -24.84 23.01
C ARG A 3 -9.76 -23.81 22.65
N GLY A 4 -9.44 -22.92 21.70
CA GLY A 4 -10.40 -21.96 21.18
C GLY A 4 -11.59 -22.72 20.62
N SER A 5 -12.79 -22.39 21.08
CA SER A 5 -14.04 -22.87 20.49
C SER A 5 -14.07 -22.37 19.05
N THR A 6 -13.75 -23.24 18.09
CA THR A 6 -13.89 -22.93 16.66
C THR A 6 -15.37 -22.75 16.39
N ARG A 7 -15.81 -21.50 16.19
CA ARG A 7 -17.18 -21.22 15.76
C ARG A 7 -17.38 -21.90 14.41
N ALA A 8 -18.51 -22.59 14.24
CA ALA A 8 -18.87 -23.15 12.95
C ALA A 8 -18.90 -22.03 11.89
N PRO A 9 -18.41 -22.27 10.66
CA PRO A 9 -18.40 -21.24 9.63
C PRO A 9 -19.83 -20.84 9.28
N ALA A 10 -20.06 -19.53 9.11
CA ALA A 10 -21.35 -18.99 8.67
C ALA A 10 -21.65 -19.35 7.20
N LEU A 11 -20.60 -19.66 6.43
CA LEU A 11 -20.67 -20.12 5.04
C LEU A 11 -19.40 -20.91 4.69
N THR A 12 -19.54 -21.94 3.86
CA THR A 12 -18.42 -22.61 3.18
C THR A 12 -18.49 -22.31 1.69
N ILE A 13 -17.39 -21.87 1.09
CA ILE A 13 -17.29 -21.52 -0.33
C ILE A 13 -16.02 -22.07 -0.97
N SER A 14 -16.03 -22.20 -2.30
CA SER A 14 -14.83 -22.51 -3.08
C SER A 14 -13.90 -21.30 -3.21
N LEU A 15 -12.60 -21.56 -3.48
CA LEU A 15 -11.63 -20.51 -3.82
C LEU A 15 -12.03 -19.69 -5.06
N GLU A 16 -12.65 -20.31 -6.06
CA GLU A 16 -13.18 -19.60 -7.23
C GLU A 16 -14.19 -18.52 -6.82
N ARG A 17 -15.09 -18.87 -5.91
CA ARG A 17 -16.09 -17.92 -5.41
C ARG A 17 -15.46 -16.79 -4.60
N ALA A 18 -14.46 -17.10 -3.76
CA ALA A 18 -13.72 -16.09 -3.00
C ALA A 18 -12.97 -15.12 -3.94
N ARG A 19 -12.27 -15.63 -4.95
CA ARG A 19 -11.56 -14.81 -5.94
C ARG A 19 -12.49 -13.90 -6.73
N ALA A 20 -13.63 -14.41 -7.19
CA ALA A 20 -14.62 -13.60 -7.89
C ALA A 20 -15.20 -12.49 -6.98
N HIS A 21 -15.39 -12.76 -5.68
CA HIS A 21 -15.80 -11.75 -4.71
C HIS A 21 -14.73 -10.67 -4.53
N TRP A 22 -13.49 -11.05 -4.22
CA TRP A 22 -12.38 -10.10 -4.07
C TRP A 22 -12.18 -9.26 -5.34
N HIS A 23 -12.28 -9.88 -6.52
CA HIS A 23 -12.12 -9.20 -7.80
C HIS A 23 -13.17 -8.11 -8.02
N ARG A 24 -14.42 -8.37 -7.63
CA ARG A 24 -15.50 -7.38 -7.66
C ARG A 24 -15.31 -6.29 -6.61
N GLN A 25 -14.98 -6.68 -5.39
CA GLN A 25 -14.76 -5.76 -4.27
C GLN A 25 -13.64 -4.75 -4.56
N GLN A 26 -12.61 -5.21 -5.27
CA GLN A 26 -11.46 -4.41 -5.68
C GLN A 26 -11.68 -3.55 -6.93
N GLY A 27 -12.90 -3.55 -7.50
CA GLY A 27 -13.21 -2.75 -8.69
C GLY A 27 -12.57 -3.26 -9.99
N LEU A 28 -12.05 -4.49 -9.99
CA LEU A 28 -11.35 -5.09 -11.13
C LEU A 28 -12.30 -5.86 -12.05
N ALA A 29 -13.43 -6.36 -11.52
CA ALA A 29 -14.50 -6.92 -12.33
C ALA A 29 -15.23 -5.84 -13.13
N GLU A 30 -15.57 -4.76 -12.43
CA GLU A 30 -16.25 -3.58 -12.94
C GLU A 30 -15.73 -2.38 -12.11
N PRO A 31 -15.41 -1.25 -12.75
CA PRO A 31 -14.94 -0.06 -12.03
C PRO A 31 -15.92 0.38 -10.96
N LEU A 32 -15.40 0.77 -9.79
CA LEU A 32 -16.23 1.36 -8.76
C LEU A 32 -16.66 2.77 -9.19
N GLY A 33 -17.90 3.14 -8.86
CA GLY A 33 -18.35 4.52 -8.96
C GLY A 33 -17.77 5.40 -7.84
N GLY A 34 -17.85 6.71 -8.00
CA GLY A 34 -17.45 7.69 -6.99
C GLY A 34 -16.15 8.43 -7.30
N SER A 35 -15.66 9.13 -6.29
CA SER A 35 -14.40 9.89 -6.28
C SER A 35 -13.18 8.97 -6.10
N LEU A 36 -11.98 9.51 -6.38
CA LEU A 36 -10.73 8.74 -6.20
C LEU A 36 -10.53 8.32 -4.74
N GLU A 37 -10.95 9.15 -3.80
CA GLU A 37 -10.89 8.91 -2.36
C GLU A 37 -11.77 7.75 -1.95
N GLU A 38 -12.97 7.66 -2.51
CA GLU A 38 -13.88 6.54 -2.28
C GLU A 38 -13.33 5.25 -2.89
N VAL A 39 -12.71 5.32 -4.06
CA VAL A 39 -12.01 4.15 -4.65
C VAL A 39 -10.88 3.70 -3.75
N VAL A 40 -9.98 4.59 -3.33
CA VAL A 40 -8.86 4.23 -2.42
C VAL A 40 -9.38 3.67 -1.09
N ALA A 41 -10.42 4.27 -0.50
CA ALA A 41 -11.03 3.78 0.73
C ALA A 41 -11.62 2.36 0.56
N ALA A 42 -12.27 2.10 -0.57
CA ALA A 42 -12.93 0.82 -0.85
C ALA A 42 -11.96 -0.30 -1.23
N THR A 43 -10.88 0.01 -1.96
CA THR A 43 -9.98 -1.00 -2.52
C THR A 43 -8.68 -1.16 -1.77
N GLY A 44 -8.38 -0.25 -0.84
CA GLY A 44 -7.16 -0.26 -0.05
C GLY A 44 -6.12 0.73 -0.55
N TRP A 45 -5.16 1.00 0.33
CA TRP A 45 -4.17 2.06 0.14
C TRP A 45 -2.99 1.58 -0.73
N PRO A 46 -2.74 2.19 -1.90
CA PRO A 46 -1.53 1.92 -2.66
C PRO A 46 -0.28 2.38 -1.89
N ARG A 47 0.80 1.61 -1.97
CA ARG A 47 2.10 2.06 -1.45
C ARG A 47 2.67 3.15 -2.33
N THR A 48 3.33 4.11 -1.70
CA THR A 48 4.03 5.21 -2.38
C THR A 48 5.52 5.10 -2.10
N LEU A 49 6.24 4.48 -3.03
CA LEU A 49 7.69 4.23 -2.93
C LEU A 49 8.50 5.10 -3.91
N GLY A 50 7.89 6.17 -4.43
CA GLY A 50 8.49 7.04 -5.44
C GLY A 50 8.70 6.38 -6.79
N GLY A 51 7.73 5.57 -7.23
CA GLY A 51 7.70 4.98 -8.57
C GLY A 51 6.30 5.00 -9.16
N VAL A 52 6.15 4.47 -10.38
CA VAL A 52 4.90 4.58 -11.16
C VAL A 52 3.77 3.69 -10.66
N ASP A 53 4.07 2.72 -9.78
CA ASP A 53 3.13 1.66 -9.38
C ASP A 53 1.90 2.18 -8.62
N VAL A 54 2.01 3.30 -7.90
CA VAL A 54 0.84 3.98 -7.30
C VAL A 54 -0.18 4.40 -8.36
N TYR A 55 0.29 4.91 -9.51
CA TYR A 55 -0.59 5.31 -10.60
C TYR A 55 -1.18 4.10 -11.30
N LEU A 56 -0.37 3.05 -11.52
CA LEU A 56 -0.83 1.81 -12.14
C LEU A 56 -1.91 1.12 -11.28
N ALA A 57 -1.72 1.03 -9.97
CA ALA A 57 -2.70 0.47 -9.04
C ALA A 57 -4.04 1.22 -9.09
N MET A 58 -4.00 2.55 -9.22
CA MET A 58 -5.20 3.38 -9.36
C MET A 58 -5.84 3.23 -10.75
N ARG A 59 -5.05 3.23 -11.83
CA ARG A 59 -5.56 3.06 -13.20
C ARG A 59 -6.24 1.71 -13.42
N ALA A 60 -5.77 0.65 -12.76
CA ALA A 60 -6.41 -0.66 -12.79
C ALA A 60 -7.86 -0.64 -12.26
N ARG A 61 -8.20 0.33 -11.39
CA ARG A 61 -9.51 0.49 -10.75
C ARG A 61 -10.32 1.65 -11.31
N VAL A 62 -9.65 2.62 -11.93
CA VAL A 62 -10.23 3.81 -12.53
C VAL A 62 -9.76 3.92 -13.98
N PRO A 63 -10.43 3.24 -14.93
CA PRO A 63 -10.06 3.27 -16.34
C PRO A 63 -9.99 4.70 -16.88
N GLY A 64 -8.93 5.02 -17.62
CA GLY A 64 -8.72 6.34 -18.21
C GLY A 64 -8.18 7.41 -17.26
N LEU A 65 -7.91 7.08 -15.98
CA LEU A 65 -7.34 8.01 -14.99
C LEU A 65 -6.05 8.66 -15.50
N LYS A 66 -6.05 9.98 -15.64
CA LYS A 66 -4.87 10.76 -16.00
C LYS A 66 -4.00 10.99 -14.77
N ARG A 67 -2.67 11.06 -14.97
CA ARG A 67 -1.70 11.33 -13.90
C ARG A 67 -2.09 12.56 -13.07
N GLN A 68 -2.45 13.65 -13.75
CA GLN A 68 -2.77 14.94 -13.14
C GLN A 68 -3.97 14.87 -12.18
N GLN A 69 -4.94 13.99 -12.42
CA GLN A 69 -6.11 13.86 -11.55
C GLN A 69 -5.73 13.32 -10.17
N LEU A 70 -4.78 12.38 -10.14
CA LEU A 70 -4.25 11.84 -8.88
C LEU A 70 -3.31 12.83 -8.19
N ASP A 71 -2.44 13.48 -8.96
CA ASP A 71 -1.55 14.56 -8.48
C ASP A 71 -2.38 15.68 -7.81
N GLU A 72 -3.49 16.10 -8.44
CA GLU A 72 -4.39 17.13 -7.93
C GLU A 72 -5.14 16.69 -6.66
N ALA A 73 -5.52 15.41 -6.56
CA ALA A 73 -6.11 14.86 -5.33
C ALA A 73 -5.16 14.98 -4.14
N VAL A 74 -3.86 14.75 -4.36
CA VAL A 74 -2.82 14.90 -3.35
C VAL A 74 -2.51 16.36 -3.06
N ALA A 75 -2.40 17.19 -4.10
CA ALA A 75 -2.14 18.63 -3.94
C ALA A 75 -3.23 19.32 -3.09
N ARG A 76 -4.49 18.88 -3.25
CA ARG A 76 -5.65 19.34 -2.47
C ARG A 76 -5.85 18.62 -1.13
N SER A 77 -4.93 17.74 -0.73
CA SER A 77 -5.00 16.94 0.50
C SER A 77 -6.30 16.11 0.63
N ARG A 78 -6.93 15.76 -0.48
CA ARG A 78 -8.07 14.82 -0.51
C ARG A 78 -7.57 13.38 -0.31
N LEU A 79 -6.42 13.09 -0.92
CA LEU A 79 -5.55 11.97 -0.62
C LEU A 79 -4.25 12.51 -0.03
N GLN A 80 -3.61 11.77 0.89
CA GLN A 80 -2.36 12.19 1.53
C GLN A 80 -1.33 11.06 1.51
N VAL A 81 -0.08 11.40 1.22
CA VAL A 81 1.07 10.51 1.25
C VAL A 81 1.64 10.50 2.67
N ILE A 82 1.35 9.45 3.43
CA ILE A 82 1.53 9.49 4.89
C ILE A 82 1.96 8.13 5.47
N PRO A 83 2.71 8.10 6.58
CA PRO A 83 2.91 6.86 7.33
C PRO A 83 1.57 6.30 7.82
N ALA A 84 1.35 5.02 7.56
CA ALA A 84 0.19 4.26 8.05
C ALA A 84 0.66 2.96 8.72
N VAL A 85 0.00 1.84 8.44
CA VAL A 85 0.36 0.53 9.00
C VAL A 85 1.81 0.14 8.66
N ARG A 86 2.48 -0.51 9.62
CA ARG A 86 3.89 -0.93 9.52
C ARG A 86 4.89 0.23 9.41
N GLY A 87 4.43 1.47 9.60
CA GLY A 87 5.23 2.67 9.36
C GLY A 87 5.59 2.92 7.89
N CYS A 88 5.02 2.13 6.96
CA CYS A 88 5.19 2.34 5.52
C CYS A 88 4.39 3.56 5.06
N ILE A 89 4.81 4.16 3.95
CA ILE A 89 4.13 5.31 3.35
C ILE A 89 3.09 4.80 2.34
N TYR A 90 1.86 5.26 2.51
CA TYR A 90 0.74 4.94 1.65
C TYR A 90 0.01 6.21 1.20
N LEU A 91 -0.78 6.05 0.15
CA LEU A 91 -1.76 7.03 -0.30
C LEU A 91 -3.08 6.79 0.43
N VAL A 92 -3.45 7.68 1.35
CA VAL A 92 -4.58 7.50 2.28
C VAL A 92 -5.63 8.62 2.09
N PRO A 93 -6.94 8.30 2.10
CA PRO A 93 -8.01 9.30 2.09
C PRO A 93 -7.98 10.18 3.34
N ARG A 94 -8.23 11.49 3.14
CA ARG A 94 -8.23 12.49 4.21
C ARG A 94 -9.02 12.10 5.47
N PRO A 95 -10.22 11.48 5.40
CA PRO A 95 -10.97 11.08 6.59
C PRO A 95 -10.27 10.02 7.45
N GLU A 96 -9.41 9.19 6.86
CA GLU A 96 -8.72 8.08 7.55
C GLU A 96 -7.36 8.50 8.13
N VAL A 97 -6.80 9.60 7.65
CA VAL A 97 -5.50 10.15 8.06
C VAL A 97 -5.31 10.25 9.58
N PRO A 98 -6.26 10.77 10.37
CA PRO A 98 -6.08 10.89 11.81
C PRO A 98 -5.89 9.54 12.51
N LEU A 99 -6.64 8.51 12.07
CA LEU A 99 -6.54 7.16 12.63
C LEU A 99 -5.18 6.54 12.30
N VAL A 100 -4.79 6.57 11.02
CA VAL A 100 -3.56 5.90 10.57
C VAL A 100 -2.31 6.58 11.11
N LEU A 101 -2.33 7.91 11.31
CA LEU A 101 -1.23 8.61 11.96
C LEU A 101 -0.99 8.15 13.39
N ARG A 102 -2.06 7.92 14.17
CA ARG A 102 -1.91 7.42 15.56
C ARG A 102 -1.40 5.99 15.59
N ILE A 103 -1.90 5.15 14.69
CA ILE A 103 -1.40 3.78 14.53
C ILE A 103 0.10 3.78 14.18
N ALA A 104 0.49 4.58 13.20
CA ALA A 104 1.89 4.70 12.78
C ALA A 104 2.78 5.26 13.90
N GLU A 105 2.28 6.26 14.65
CA GLU A 105 2.97 6.84 15.79
C GLU A 105 3.24 5.81 16.89
N GLU A 106 2.25 5.00 17.27
CA GLU A 106 2.39 3.97 18.29
C GLU A 106 3.39 2.88 17.90
N GLN A 107 3.36 2.48 16.62
CA GLN A 107 4.32 1.52 16.08
C GLN A 107 5.74 2.10 16.03
N TYR A 108 5.86 3.41 15.77
CA TYR A 108 7.13 4.12 15.74
C TYR A 108 7.75 4.34 17.13
N ARG A 109 6.97 4.90 18.09
CA ARG A 109 7.45 5.37 19.40
C ARG A 109 8.21 4.29 20.18
N LYS A 110 7.71 3.05 20.21
CA LYS A 110 8.35 1.91 20.91
C LYS A 110 9.83 1.72 20.56
N ARG A 111 10.19 1.97 19.30
CA ARG A 111 11.58 1.88 18.83
C ARG A 111 12.28 3.23 18.96
N ALA A 112 11.62 4.30 18.50
CA ALA A 112 12.20 5.64 18.43
C ALA A 112 12.66 6.15 19.81
N ASP A 113 11.87 5.99 20.86
CA ASP A 113 12.22 6.49 22.20
C ASP A 113 13.53 5.88 22.71
N ARG A 114 13.72 4.57 22.50
CA ARG A 114 14.97 3.86 22.84
C ARG A 114 16.15 4.30 21.99
N GLU A 115 15.93 4.63 20.72
CA GLU A 115 16.98 5.12 19.83
C GLU A 115 17.37 6.57 20.17
N HIS A 116 16.40 7.42 20.51
CA HIS A 116 16.61 8.78 20.99
C HIS A 116 17.43 8.81 22.27
N GLU A 117 17.10 7.95 23.24
CA GLU A 117 17.87 7.80 24.49
C GLU A 117 19.32 7.39 24.20
N LYS A 118 19.53 6.35 23.37
CA LYS A 118 20.87 5.89 22.96
C LYS A 118 21.66 6.96 22.21
N ALA A 119 20.99 7.78 21.40
CA ALA A 119 21.58 8.91 20.70
C ALA A 119 21.85 10.12 21.60
N GLY A 120 21.38 10.09 22.87
CA GLY A 120 21.52 11.19 23.82
C GLY A 120 20.71 12.43 23.41
N ILE A 121 19.50 12.22 22.91
CA ILE A 121 18.55 13.30 22.62
C ILE A 121 17.78 13.60 23.91
N ALA A 122 17.75 14.87 24.33
CA ALA A 122 17.03 15.26 25.53
C ALA A 122 15.50 15.32 25.27
N PRO A 123 14.63 15.07 26.27
CA PRO A 123 13.18 15.02 26.07
C PRO A 123 12.57 16.27 25.43
N ASN A 124 13.04 17.46 25.79
CA ASN A 124 12.55 18.74 25.26
C ASN A 124 13.24 19.20 23.97
N GLU A 125 14.40 18.63 23.65
CA GLU A 125 15.23 19.09 22.52
C GLU A 125 14.48 18.99 21.18
N LEU A 126 13.72 17.91 20.97
CA LEU A 126 12.94 17.73 19.74
C LEU A 126 11.78 18.73 19.64
N ALA A 127 11.20 19.13 20.77
CA ALA A 127 10.13 20.13 20.79
C ALA A 127 10.69 21.52 20.41
N ASP A 128 11.85 21.88 20.94
CA ASP A 128 12.52 23.15 20.62
C ASP A 128 12.89 23.23 19.12
N VAL A 129 13.44 22.14 18.56
CA VAL A 129 13.68 22.03 17.11
C VAL A 129 12.37 22.14 16.34
N GLY A 130 11.30 21.50 16.82
CA GLY A 130 9.99 21.52 16.20
C GLY A 130 9.40 22.93 16.09
N GLU A 131 9.43 23.72 17.17
CA GLU A 131 8.95 25.11 17.15
C GLU A 131 9.74 25.99 16.17
N ALA A 132 11.07 25.79 16.11
CA ALA A 132 11.91 26.49 15.13
C ALA A 132 11.54 26.10 13.68
N VAL A 133 11.27 24.82 13.41
CA VAL A 133 10.78 24.33 12.11
C VAL A 133 9.46 24.99 11.74
N LEU A 134 8.48 25.00 12.64
CA LEU A 134 7.17 25.60 12.38
C LEU A 134 7.28 27.09 12.09
N LYS A 135 8.16 27.81 12.80
CA LYS A 135 8.44 29.22 12.53
C LYS A 135 9.06 29.42 11.13
N ALA A 136 10.01 28.57 10.73
CA ALA A 136 10.63 28.64 9.41
C ALA A 136 9.62 28.41 8.28
N LEU A 137 8.72 27.45 8.44
CA LEU A 137 7.71 27.08 7.44
C LEU A 137 6.57 28.09 7.26
N ARG A 138 6.48 29.12 8.10
CA ARG A 138 5.56 30.26 7.87
C ARG A 138 5.86 31.01 6.57
N LYS A 139 7.09 30.89 6.05
CA LYS A 139 7.50 31.49 4.78
C LYS A 139 7.16 30.62 3.56
N GLY A 140 6.64 29.42 3.76
CA GLY A 140 6.28 28.47 2.71
C GLY A 140 6.90 27.09 2.91
N PRO A 141 6.54 26.13 2.04
CA PRO A 141 7.06 24.77 2.09
C PRO A 141 8.58 24.71 1.87
N LEU A 142 9.27 23.82 2.59
CA LEU A 142 10.72 23.65 2.48
C LEU A 142 11.10 22.17 2.48
N SER A 143 12.10 21.81 1.68
CA SER A 143 12.74 20.48 1.77
C SER A 143 13.49 20.37 3.10
N THR A 144 13.85 19.14 3.52
CA THR A 144 14.65 18.91 4.73
C THR A 144 15.99 19.67 4.69
N ASP A 145 16.63 19.76 3.52
CA ASP A 145 17.89 20.48 3.34
C ASP A 145 17.70 22.00 3.37
N ALA A 146 16.61 22.50 2.77
CA ALA A 146 16.28 23.91 2.84
C ALA A 146 15.90 24.34 4.27
N LEU A 147 15.20 23.48 5.03
CA LEU A 147 14.95 23.67 6.45
C LEU A 147 16.25 23.79 7.25
N ARG A 148 17.20 22.87 7.04
CA ARG A 148 18.50 22.91 7.74
C ARG A 148 19.22 24.25 7.55
N LYS A 149 19.12 24.85 6.36
CA LYS A 149 19.72 26.17 6.05
C LYS A 149 18.91 27.35 6.60
N ALA A 150 17.59 27.19 6.72
CA ALA A 150 16.69 28.25 7.18
C ALA A 150 16.60 28.36 8.72
N LEU A 151 16.95 27.29 9.43
CA LEU A 151 16.95 27.26 10.89
C LEU A 151 18.14 28.04 11.47
N PRO A 152 17.99 28.70 12.64
CA PRO A 152 19.10 29.36 13.31
C PRO A 152 20.26 28.41 13.59
N GLU A 153 21.48 28.93 13.57
CA GLU A 153 22.69 28.18 13.93
C GLU A 153 22.54 27.58 15.34
N GLY A 154 23.01 26.33 15.51
CA GLY A 154 22.88 25.59 16.77
C GLY A 154 21.52 24.92 17.00
N THR A 155 20.48 25.23 16.22
CA THR A 155 19.15 24.59 16.38
C THR A 155 19.21 23.09 16.12
N VAL A 156 19.89 22.67 15.05
CA VAL A 156 19.98 21.25 14.66
C VAL A 156 21.32 20.68 15.10
N ARG A 157 21.29 19.83 16.12
CA ARG A 157 22.48 19.15 16.63
C ARG A 157 22.80 17.90 15.81
N GLY A 158 24.07 17.75 15.43
CA GLY A 158 24.61 16.49 14.92
C GLY A 158 24.79 15.47 16.04
N LEU A 159 24.38 14.22 15.83
CA LEU A 159 24.38 13.19 16.88
C LEU A 159 25.65 12.32 16.90
N GLY A 160 26.58 12.57 15.98
CA GLY A 160 27.87 11.88 15.90
C GLY A 160 27.74 10.37 15.84
N ASP A 161 28.70 9.65 16.42
CA ASP A 161 28.77 8.19 16.35
C ASP A 161 27.65 7.50 17.14
N LYS A 162 27.15 8.13 18.22
CA LYS A 162 25.98 7.61 18.96
C LYS A 162 24.75 7.58 18.07
N GLY A 163 24.50 8.67 17.34
CA GLY A 163 23.42 8.75 16.37
C GLY A 163 23.59 7.77 15.20
N LYS A 164 24.78 7.70 14.61
CA LYS A 164 25.08 6.75 13.51
C LYS A 164 24.79 5.29 13.89
N LYS A 165 25.12 4.87 15.12
CA LYS A 165 24.86 3.51 15.63
C LYS A 165 23.38 3.14 15.67
N VAL A 166 22.48 4.12 15.72
CA VAL A 166 21.02 3.92 15.71
C VAL A 166 20.36 4.49 14.46
N GLY A 167 21.14 4.89 13.45
CA GLY A 167 20.62 5.39 12.17
C GLY A 167 20.05 6.82 12.21
N ILE A 168 20.38 7.64 13.20
CA ILE A 168 19.88 9.01 13.33
C ILE A 168 21.05 9.99 13.25
N SER A 169 21.10 10.81 12.20
CA SER A 169 22.25 11.71 11.95
C SER A 169 22.18 13.03 12.72
N SER A 170 20.97 13.54 12.99
CA SER A 170 20.72 14.82 13.66
C SER A 170 19.36 14.83 14.35
N THR A 171 19.07 15.86 15.14
CA THR A 171 17.77 16.04 15.81
C THR A 171 16.62 16.42 14.87
N LEU A 172 16.93 16.88 13.65
CA LEU A 172 15.92 17.36 12.71
C LEU A 172 14.94 16.27 12.22
N PRO A 173 15.38 15.10 11.71
CA PRO A 173 14.44 14.07 11.24
C PRO A 173 13.46 13.56 12.33
N PRO A 174 13.90 13.28 13.58
CA PRO A 174 12.98 12.96 14.67
C PRO A 174 11.97 14.08 14.99
N ALA A 175 12.42 15.34 15.03
CA ALA A 175 11.52 16.47 15.29
C ALA A 175 10.46 16.62 14.18
N LEU A 176 10.85 16.48 12.91
CA LEU A 176 9.91 16.49 11.78
C LEU A 176 8.89 15.35 11.88
N ARG A 177 9.34 14.16 12.30
CA ARG A 177 8.48 12.99 12.49
C ARG A 177 7.47 13.20 13.63
N HIS A 178 7.88 13.80 14.74
CA HIS A 178 6.96 14.12 15.84
C HIS A 178 5.89 15.12 15.41
N LEU A 179 6.30 16.21 14.74
CA LEU A 179 5.36 17.20 14.23
C LEU A 179 4.37 16.63 13.19
N GLU A 180 4.81 15.67 12.36
CA GLU A 180 3.94 14.94 11.44
C GLU A 180 2.88 14.13 12.20
N PHE A 181 3.26 13.39 13.24
CA PHE A 181 2.30 12.63 14.06
C PHE A 181 1.36 13.52 14.89
N GLU A 182 1.78 14.74 15.23
CA GLU A 182 0.93 15.76 15.83
C GLU A 182 -0.02 16.42 14.83
N GLY A 183 0.13 16.14 13.52
CA GLY A 183 -0.64 16.79 12.47
C GLY A 183 -0.30 18.27 12.29
N ARG A 184 0.86 18.70 12.80
CA ARG A 184 1.37 20.08 12.69
C ARG A 184 2.22 20.28 11.43
N LEU A 185 2.69 19.19 10.84
CA LEU A 185 3.33 19.15 9.53
C LEU A 185 2.65 18.16 8.61
N GLU A 186 2.70 18.47 7.32
CA GLU A 186 2.32 17.60 6.23
C GLU A 186 3.45 17.53 5.21
N ARG A 187 3.67 16.33 4.64
CA ARG A 187 4.49 16.16 3.44
C ARG A 187 3.68 16.51 2.20
N THR A 188 4.30 17.25 1.29
CA THR A 188 3.79 17.42 -0.07
C THR A 188 4.91 17.11 -1.05
N LEU A 189 4.56 16.68 -2.27
CA LEU A 189 5.52 16.30 -3.29
C LEU A 189 6.10 17.55 -3.93
N GLU A 190 7.43 17.66 -4.02
CA GLU A 190 8.12 18.84 -4.53
C GLU A 190 7.71 19.18 -5.97
N SER A 191 7.55 18.16 -6.83
CA SER A 191 7.11 18.30 -8.22
C SER A 191 5.59 18.13 -8.40
N GLY A 192 4.87 17.82 -7.31
CA GLY A 192 3.47 17.39 -7.37
C GLY A 192 3.25 15.93 -7.84
N ARG A 193 4.30 15.21 -8.24
CA ARG A 193 4.20 13.83 -8.75
C ARG A 193 4.58 12.78 -7.70
N LEU A 194 3.81 11.69 -7.64
CA LEU A 194 3.91 10.58 -6.68
C LEU A 194 5.03 9.57 -7.01
N ASP A 195 5.61 9.65 -8.21
CA ASP A 195 6.73 8.82 -8.67
C ASP A 195 8.09 9.38 -8.25
N THR A 196 8.12 10.15 -7.15
CA THR A 196 9.34 10.65 -6.52
C THR A 196 9.22 10.56 -5.01
N GLU A 197 10.35 10.46 -4.30
CA GLU A 197 10.40 10.62 -2.83
C GLU A 197 10.97 11.99 -2.43
N ARG A 198 10.80 13.00 -3.28
CA ARG A 198 11.20 14.37 -2.98
C ARG A 198 10.03 15.11 -2.36
N TYR A 199 10.13 15.31 -1.05
CA TYR A 199 9.08 15.95 -0.27
C TYR A 199 9.50 17.34 0.21
N LEU A 200 8.52 18.24 0.23
CA LEU A 200 8.55 19.46 1.00
C LEU A 200 7.72 19.27 2.27
N TRP A 201 8.18 19.88 3.34
CA TRP A 201 7.43 20.03 4.58
C TRP A 201 6.62 21.31 4.50
N ARG A 202 5.35 21.27 4.87
CA ARG A 202 4.49 22.45 4.95
C ARG A 202 3.65 22.44 6.22
N LEU A 203 3.18 23.62 6.60
CA LEU A 203 2.09 23.74 7.57
C LEU A 203 0.80 23.29 6.88
N PRO A 204 0.02 22.37 7.47
CA PRO A 204 -1.25 21.97 6.90
C PRO A 204 -2.27 23.10 7.02
N ALA A 205 -3.20 23.19 6.06
CA ALA A 205 -4.29 24.18 6.12
C ALA A 205 -5.22 23.94 7.33
N SER A 206 -5.39 22.68 7.74
CA SER A 206 -6.09 22.29 8.96
C SER A 206 -5.42 21.07 9.58
N ASN A 207 -5.33 21.04 10.92
CA ASN A 207 -4.80 19.87 11.61
C ASN A 207 -5.74 18.67 11.37
N PRO A 208 -5.25 17.49 10.93
CA PRO A 208 -6.05 16.27 10.79
C PRO A 208 -6.91 15.92 12.00
N PHE A 209 -6.44 16.23 13.20
CA PHE A 209 -7.12 15.87 14.43
C PHE A 209 -8.26 16.83 14.81
N THR A 210 -8.37 17.99 14.16
CA THR A 210 -9.46 18.94 14.44
C THR A 210 -10.81 18.32 14.07
N GLY A 211 -11.63 18.01 15.09
CA GLY A 211 -12.94 17.38 14.91
C GLY A 211 -12.89 15.87 14.62
N ALA A 212 -11.71 15.26 14.53
CA ALA A 212 -11.56 13.83 14.31
C ALA A 212 -11.91 13.03 15.57
N LYS A 213 -12.66 11.94 15.40
CA LYS A 213 -13.02 11.02 16.49
C LYS A 213 -12.09 9.81 16.50
N VAL A 214 -10.81 10.04 16.80
CA VAL A 214 -9.83 8.95 16.93
C VAL A 214 -9.97 8.34 18.33
N PRO A 215 -10.21 7.02 18.47
CA PRO A 215 -10.34 6.39 19.78
C PRO A 215 -9.08 6.55 20.65
N GLY A 216 -9.27 6.71 21.96
CA GLY A 216 -8.19 6.85 22.94
C GLY A 216 -7.50 5.53 23.32
N GLU A 217 -8.22 4.42 23.25
CA GLU A 217 -7.70 3.09 23.57
C GLU A 217 -7.10 2.38 22.34
N PRO A 218 -5.91 1.75 22.45
CA PRO A 218 -5.28 1.04 21.32
C PRO A 218 -6.17 -0.01 20.68
N VAL A 219 -6.89 -0.80 21.49
CA VAL A 219 -7.76 -1.88 20.97
C VAL A 219 -8.90 -1.33 20.09
N GLU A 220 -9.40 -0.12 20.38
CA GLU A 220 -10.45 0.50 19.58
C GLU A 220 -9.90 1.05 18.26
N ARG A 221 -8.68 1.61 18.27
CA ARG A 221 -7.99 2.01 17.03
C ARG A 221 -7.66 0.79 16.17
N HIS A 222 -7.17 -0.29 16.77
CA HIS A 222 -6.94 -1.56 16.08
C HIS A 222 -8.24 -2.13 15.50
N ALA A 223 -9.38 -2.00 16.20
CA ALA A 223 -10.68 -2.41 15.67
C ALA A 223 -11.09 -1.58 14.43
N ARG A 224 -10.85 -0.27 14.43
CA ARG A 224 -11.08 0.56 13.22
C ARG A 224 -10.17 0.17 12.05
N ILE A 225 -8.91 -0.15 12.31
CA ILE A 225 -7.98 -0.66 11.29
C ILE A 225 -8.38 -2.05 10.79
N ALA A 226 -8.89 -2.92 11.68
CA ALA A 226 -9.44 -4.21 11.30
C ALA A 226 -10.69 -4.06 10.42
N GLU A 227 -11.59 -3.13 10.76
CA GLU A 227 -12.78 -2.81 9.97
C GLU A 227 -12.40 -2.40 8.53
N ILE A 228 -11.42 -1.49 8.38
CA ILE A 228 -10.89 -1.09 7.07
C ILE A 228 -10.34 -2.29 6.31
N PHE A 229 -9.48 -3.10 6.94
CA PHE A 229 -8.89 -4.28 6.31
C PHE A 229 -9.93 -5.29 5.84
N PHE A 230 -10.86 -5.70 6.70
CA PHE A 230 -11.86 -6.72 6.35
C PHE A 230 -12.92 -6.20 5.36
N ARG A 231 -13.18 -4.89 5.31
CA ARG A 231 -13.98 -4.28 4.24
C ARG A 231 -13.27 -4.25 2.88
N GLN A 232 -11.95 -4.36 2.84
CA GLN A 232 -11.15 -4.33 1.60
C GLN A 232 -10.73 -5.73 1.12
N ALA A 233 -10.51 -6.66 2.05
CA ALA A 233 -9.91 -7.97 1.81
C ALA A 233 -10.76 -9.16 2.28
N GLY A 234 -11.88 -8.94 2.99
CA GLY A 234 -12.70 -10.04 3.48
C GLY A 234 -13.26 -10.90 2.34
N PRO A 235 -13.34 -12.24 2.47
CA PRO A 235 -12.84 -13.06 3.59
C PRO A 235 -11.31 -13.14 3.65
N ALA A 236 -10.71 -12.92 4.82
CA ALA A 236 -9.26 -12.99 5.03
C ALA A 236 -8.89 -13.65 6.37
N THR A 237 -7.70 -14.21 6.50
CA THR A 237 -7.27 -14.85 7.75
C THR A 237 -6.76 -13.86 8.78
N VAL A 238 -6.65 -14.29 10.04
CA VAL A 238 -5.95 -13.53 11.09
C VAL A 238 -4.49 -13.27 10.70
N GLU A 239 -3.81 -14.22 10.05
CA GLU A 239 -2.43 -14.03 9.60
C GLU A 239 -2.33 -12.91 8.57
N ASN A 240 -3.25 -12.87 7.60
CA ASN A 240 -3.32 -11.79 6.61
C ASN A 240 -3.44 -10.43 7.29
N PHE A 241 -4.39 -10.29 8.22
CA PHE A 241 -4.58 -9.05 8.97
C PHE A 241 -3.34 -8.66 9.78
N THR A 242 -2.76 -9.60 10.54
CA THR A 242 -1.55 -9.30 11.35
C THR A 242 -0.35 -8.89 10.49
N THR A 243 -0.20 -9.51 9.31
CA THR A 243 0.87 -9.21 8.36
C THR A 243 0.70 -7.83 7.74
N TRP A 244 -0.54 -7.45 7.42
CA TRP A 244 -0.85 -6.14 6.86
C TRP A 244 -0.72 -5.02 7.91
N ALA A 245 -1.29 -5.22 9.10
CA ALA A 245 -1.33 -4.20 10.14
C ALA A 245 -0.05 -4.10 11.00
N ALA A 246 0.84 -5.11 10.94
CA ALA A 246 1.96 -5.31 11.88
C ALA A 246 1.52 -5.35 13.36
N LEU A 247 0.43 -6.06 13.64
CA LEU A 247 -0.07 -6.31 14.99
C LEU A 247 0.32 -7.71 15.47
N SER A 248 0.47 -7.88 16.78
CA SER A 248 0.52 -9.23 17.35
C SER A 248 -0.82 -9.93 17.17
N GLN A 249 -0.81 -11.27 17.12
CA GLN A 249 -2.04 -12.06 17.03
C GLN A 249 -3.02 -11.77 18.17
N ARG A 250 -2.50 -11.46 19.37
CA ARG A 250 -3.32 -11.07 20.53
C ARG A 250 -4.04 -9.74 20.30
N GLU A 251 -3.33 -8.71 19.84
CA GLU A 251 -3.92 -7.40 19.54
C GLU A 251 -4.94 -7.50 18.40
N ALA A 252 -4.64 -8.27 17.36
CA ALA A 252 -5.53 -8.49 16.23
C ALA A 252 -6.84 -9.18 16.65
N ARG A 253 -6.77 -10.26 17.44
CA ARG A 253 -7.97 -10.96 17.92
C ARG A 253 -8.83 -10.08 18.83
N ALA A 254 -8.23 -9.35 19.76
CA ALA A 254 -8.95 -8.43 20.64
C ALA A 254 -9.65 -7.29 19.85
N ALA A 255 -9.04 -6.84 18.75
CA ALA A 255 -9.65 -5.88 17.84
C ALA A 255 -10.83 -6.47 17.05
N MET A 256 -10.65 -7.68 16.51
CA MET A 256 -11.68 -8.41 15.77
C MET A 256 -12.93 -8.71 16.60
N GLU A 257 -12.78 -9.01 17.89
CA GLU A 257 -13.88 -9.25 18.83
C GLU A 257 -14.82 -8.04 19.01
N LYS A 258 -14.38 -6.83 18.63
CA LYS A 258 -15.20 -5.61 18.68
C LYS A 258 -16.03 -5.39 17.42
N LEU A 259 -15.87 -6.23 16.41
CA LEU A 259 -16.51 -6.08 15.10
C LEU A 259 -17.52 -7.20 14.85
N PRO A 260 -18.53 -6.96 14.01
CA PRO A 260 -19.45 -8.00 13.55
C PRO A 260 -18.77 -8.86 12.46
N LEU A 261 -17.69 -9.55 12.83
CA LEU A 261 -16.98 -10.47 11.94
C LEU A 261 -17.56 -11.88 12.08
N VAL A 262 -17.79 -12.52 10.94
CA VAL A 262 -18.27 -13.90 10.86
C VAL A 262 -17.21 -14.80 10.21
N PRO A 263 -17.04 -16.03 10.71
CA PRO A 263 -16.13 -16.98 10.10
C PRO A 263 -16.71 -17.52 8.78
N VAL A 264 -15.87 -17.67 7.77
CA VAL A 264 -16.17 -18.29 6.47
C VAL A 264 -15.07 -19.29 6.17
N ALA A 265 -15.47 -20.51 5.81
CA ALA A 265 -14.55 -21.51 5.31
C ALA A 265 -14.38 -21.32 3.79
N VAL A 266 -13.13 -21.20 3.34
CA VAL A 266 -12.77 -21.06 1.92
C VAL A 266 -11.89 -22.24 1.53
N GLU A 267 -12.45 -23.16 0.75
CA GLU A 267 -11.74 -24.35 0.28
C GLU A 267 -10.47 -23.96 -0.49
N GLY A 268 -9.33 -24.56 -0.13
CA GLY A 268 -8.03 -24.24 -0.76
C GLY A 268 -7.39 -22.94 -0.26
N PHE A 269 -7.99 -22.25 0.72
CA PHE A 269 -7.40 -21.07 1.35
C PHE A 269 -7.34 -21.20 2.87
N ALA A 270 -8.48 -21.31 3.55
CA ALA A 270 -8.53 -21.40 5.01
C ALA A 270 -9.87 -21.95 5.53
N ASP A 271 -9.82 -22.81 6.54
CA ASP A 271 -11.02 -23.28 7.26
C ASP A 271 -11.68 -22.15 8.09
N GLU A 272 -10.89 -21.14 8.47
CA GLU A 272 -11.32 -19.98 9.25
C GLU A 272 -10.77 -18.68 8.66
N ALA A 273 -11.44 -18.17 7.62
CA ALA A 273 -11.32 -16.78 7.17
C ALA A 273 -12.43 -15.92 7.80
N TRP A 274 -12.24 -14.61 7.83
CA TRP A 274 -13.15 -13.68 8.49
C TRP A 274 -13.57 -12.58 7.52
N MET A 275 -14.83 -12.17 7.59
CA MET A 275 -15.39 -11.06 6.84
C MET A 275 -16.43 -10.30 7.66
N MET A 276 -16.74 -9.07 7.25
CA MET A 276 -17.86 -8.31 7.83
C MET A 276 -19.18 -9.05 7.57
N GLU A 277 -20.02 -9.20 8.60
CA GLU A 277 -21.31 -9.90 8.50
C GLU A 277 -22.22 -9.32 7.42
N GLU A 278 -22.22 -7.99 7.26
CA GLU A 278 -23.01 -7.29 6.25
C GLU A 278 -22.65 -7.70 4.80
N GLU A 279 -21.41 -8.13 4.55
CA GLU A 279 -20.96 -8.56 3.21
C GLU A 279 -21.35 -10.02 2.91
N LEU A 280 -21.88 -10.77 3.89
CA LEU A 280 -22.18 -12.19 3.73
C LEU A 280 -23.28 -12.43 2.68
N ALA A 281 -24.26 -11.53 2.60
CA ALA A 281 -25.31 -11.59 1.58
C ALA A 281 -24.71 -11.48 0.17
N ARG A 282 -23.80 -10.54 -0.03
CA ARG A 282 -23.09 -10.33 -1.30
C ARG A 282 -22.21 -11.52 -1.66
N LEU A 283 -21.57 -12.16 -0.68
CA LEU A 283 -20.79 -13.38 -0.91
C LEU A 283 -21.66 -14.57 -1.33
N ARG A 284 -22.91 -14.64 -0.85
CA ARG A 284 -23.91 -15.65 -1.25
C ARG A 284 -24.50 -15.45 -2.64
N GLU A 285 -24.31 -14.28 -3.25
CA GLU A 285 -24.63 -14.10 -4.66
C GLU A 285 -23.64 -14.85 -5.54
N LYS A 286 -24.13 -15.50 -6.58
CA LYS A 286 -23.25 -16.10 -7.58
C LYS A 286 -22.66 -14.96 -8.42
N ALA A 287 -21.35 -14.76 -8.33
CA ALA A 287 -20.68 -13.83 -9.22
C ALA A 287 -20.62 -14.43 -10.64
N PRO A 288 -21.01 -13.69 -11.69
CA PRO A 288 -20.77 -14.14 -13.05
C PRO A 288 -19.26 -14.19 -13.30
N ALA A 289 -18.83 -15.10 -14.18
CA ALA A 289 -17.45 -15.11 -14.64
C ALA A 289 -17.13 -13.75 -15.28
N THR A 290 -16.14 -13.07 -14.72
CA THR A 290 -15.72 -11.77 -15.25
C THR A 290 -15.07 -11.93 -16.62
N SER A 291 -15.27 -10.91 -17.47
CA SER A 291 -14.59 -10.82 -18.75
C SER A 291 -13.55 -9.70 -18.82
N SER A 292 -13.24 -9.04 -17.70
CA SER A 292 -12.16 -8.07 -17.66
C SER A 292 -10.79 -8.73 -17.74
N VAL A 293 -9.82 -7.97 -18.24
CA VAL A 293 -8.39 -8.26 -18.13
C VAL A 293 -7.76 -7.10 -17.38
N SER A 294 -6.81 -7.40 -16.50
CA SER A 294 -6.22 -6.40 -15.60
C SER A 294 -4.71 -6.53 -15.57
N MET A 295 -4.01 -5.40 -15.69
CA MET A 295 -2.56 -5.28 -15.54
C MET A 295 -2.29 -4.59 -14.21
N LEU A 296 -1.96 -5.37 -13.18
CA LEU A 296 -1.79 -4.86 -11.82
C LEU A 296 -0.34 -4.47 -11.54
N ALA A 297 -0.18 -3.45 -10.71
CA ALA A 297 1.10 -2.94 -10.26
C ALA A 297 1.85 -3.96 -9.39
N PHE A 298 3.15 -3.74 -9.20
CA PHE A 298 3.90 -4.48 -8.18
C PHE A 298 3.33 -4.16 -6.79
N GLU A 299 3.12 -5.20 -5.98
CA GLU A 299 2.53 -5.12 -4.64
C GLU A 299 1.12 -4.52 -4.59
N ASP A 300 0.35 -4.70 -5.65
CA ASP A 300 -1.07 -4.39 -5.65
C ASP A 300 -1.81 -5.14 -4.51
N GLY A 301 -2.72 -4.43 -3.84
CA GLY A 301 -3.49 -4.94 -2.71
C GLY A 301 -4.25 -6.22 -3.00
N TYR A 302 -4.65 -6.45 -4.27
CA TYR A 302 -5.39 -7.66 -4.66
C TYR A 302 -4.64 -8.95 -4.29
N LEU A 303 -3.32 -8.98 -4.50
CA LEU A 303 -2.47 -10.11 -4.13
C LEU A 303 -1.91 -9.95 -2.71
N ALA A 304 -1.45 -8.74 -2.36
CA ALA A 304 -0.73 -8.50 -1.12
C ALA A 304 -1.59 -8.76 0.13
N PHE A 305 -2.89 -8.52 0.08
CA PHE A 305 -3.80 -8.81 1.20
C PHE A 305 -3.92 -10.31 1.50
N HIS A 306 -3.77 -11.16 0.49
CA HIS A 306 -3.99 -12.60 0.61
C HIS A 306 -2.68 -13.40 0.66
N GLY A 307 -1.53 -12.71 0.80
CA GLY A 307 -0.24 -13.36 1.03
C GLY A 307 0.52 -13.77 -0.23
N GLY A 308 0.15 -13.24 -1.40
CA GLY A 308 0.93 -13.42 -2.64
C GLY A 308 0.11 -14.00 -3.82
N PRO A 309 0.80 -14.40 -4.91
CA PRO A 309 0.16 -14.80 -6.15
C PRO A 309 -0.36 -16.24 -6.17
N ALA A 310 0.10 -17.11 -5.26
CA ALA A 310 -0.23 -18.54 -5.28
C ALA A 310 -1.74 -18.82 -5.32
N LEU A 311 -2.54 -18.10 -4.53
CA LEU A 311 -4.01 -18.27 -4.46
C LEU A 311 -4.72 -17.90 -5.77
N PHE A 312 -4.11 -17.05 -6.58
CA PHE A 312 -4.67 -16.57 -7.84
C PHE A 312 -4.15 -17.35 -9.06
N THR A 313 -3.15 -18.21 -8.85
CA THR A 313 -2.43 -18.91 -9.91
C THR A 313 -2.81 -20.38 -9.91
N ASP A 314 -2.94 -20.98 -11.08
CA ASP A 314 -3.09 -22.43 -11.18
C ASP A 314 -1.88 -23.15 -10.55
N PRO A 315 -2.08 -24.14 -9.65
CA PRO A 315 -1.00 -24.86 -8.98
C PRO A 315 0.07 -25.43 -9.91
N ARG A 316 -0.27 -25.79 -11.16
CA ARG A 316 0.72 -26.30 -12.14
C ARG A 316 1.80 -25.27 -12.50
N HIS A 317 1.51 -23.99 -12.28
CA HIS A 317 2.41 -22.87 -12.54
C HIS A 317 3.16 -22.40 -11.28
N HIS A 318 2.92 -23.01 -10.11
CA HIS A 318 3.57 -22.57 -8.86
C HIS A 318 5.09 -22.73 -8.85
N ALA A 319 5.65 -23.56 -9.74
CA ALA A 319 7.09 -23.78 -9.85
C ALA A 319 7.84 -22.69 -10.63
N TRP A 320 7.14 -21.80 -11.34
CA TRP A 320 7.76 -20.72 -12.11
C TRP A 320 8.58 -19.81 -11.20
N LYS A 321 9.83 -19.56 -11.58
CA LYS A 321 10.77 -18.74 -10.83
C LYS A 321 10.47 -17.26 -11.03
N VAL A 322 10.46 -16.51 -9.94
CA VAL A 322 10.22 -15.06 -9.96
C VAL A 322 11.16 -14.34 -9.00
N PRO A 323 11.54 -13.09 -9.31
CA PRO A 323 12.16 -12.19 -8.35
C PRO A 323 11.23 -11.99 -7.14
N VAL A 324 11.81 -11.91 -5.94
CA VAL A 324 11.08 -11.68 -4.70
C VAL A 324 11.71 -10.48 -3.98
N TRP A 325 10.87 -9.52 -3.62
CA TRP A 325 11.31 -8.31 -2.94
C TRP A 325 12.01 -8.63 -1.62
N GLY A 326 13.19 -8.03 -1.41
CA GLY A 326 14.00 -8.27 -0.21
C GLY A 326 14.67 -9.64 -0.15
N ASN A 327 14.65 -10.43 -1.22
CA ASN A 327 15.32 -11.73 -1.31
C ASN A 327 16.10 -11.87 -2.63
N THR A 328 17.43 -11.84 -2.53
CA THR A 328 18.34 -11.91 -3.68
C THR A 328 18.34 -13.27 -4.39
N ARG A 329 17.84 -14.33 -3.75
CA ARG A 329 17.73 -15.68 -4.37
C ARG A 329 16.45 -15.86 -5.17
N GLY A 330 15.54 -14.89 -5.14
CA GLY A 330 14.19 -15.03 -5.70
C GLY A 330 13.36 -16.10 -4.99
N GLY A 331 12.33 -16.57 -5.67
CA GLY A 331 11.40 -17.60 -5.20
C GLY A 331 10.63 -18.20 -6.37
N THR A 332 9.47 -18.78 -6.08
CA THR A 332 8.50 -19.23 -7.09
C THR A 332 7.15 -18.55 -6.90
N LEU A 333 6.27 -18.63 -7.91
CA LEU A 333 4.90 -18.12 -7.77
C LEU A 333 4.14 -18.76 -6.59
N GLY A 334 4.47 -20.02 -6.25
CA GLY A 334 3.85 -20.74 -5.14
C GLY A 334 4.25 -20.26 -3.74
N ASP A 335 5.44 -19.66 -3.58
CA ASP A 335 5.98 -19.26 -2.27
C ASP A 335 6.22 -17.75 -2.10
N ALA A 336 6.17 -16.98 -3.19
CA ALA A 336 6.45 -15.55 -3.19
C ALA A 336 5.36 -14.75 -2.47
N ARG A 337 5.61 -14.30 -1.23
CA ARG A 337 4.73 -13.34 -0.55
C ARG A 337 4.78 -11.94 -1.17
N HIS A 338 5.96 -11.57 -1.67
CA HIS A 338 6.26 -10.25 -2.22
C HIS A 338 6.89 -10.39 -3.61
N MET A 339 6.13 -10.92 -4.58
CA MET A 339 6.60 -11.10 -5.96
C MET A 339 7.00 -9.74 -6.55
N PHE A 340 8.26 -9.59 -6.95
CA PHE A 340 8.78 -8.36 -7.52
C PHE A 340 8.63 -8.34 -9.06
N MET A 341 7.39 -8.48 -9.50
CA MET A 341 6.94 -8.44 -10.90
C MET A 341 5.55 -7.82 -10.96
N ARG A 342 5.15 -7.31 -12.13
CA ARG A 342 3.78 -6.84 -12.37
C ARG A 342 2.94 -7.97 -12.96
N SER A 343 1.68 -8.05 -12.53
CA SER A 343 0.83 -9.23 -12.75
C SER A 343 -0.24 -8.99 -13.80
N LEU A 344 -0.47 -10.00 -14.65
CA LEU A 344 -1.51 -10.00 -15.68
C LEU A 344 -2.64 -10.97 -15.28
N PHE A 345 -3.85 -10.43 -15.20
CA PHE A 345 -5.05 -11.17 -14.85
C PHE A 345 -6.00 -11.30 -16.04
N ASP A 346 -6.56 -12.50 -16.21
CA ASP A 346 -7.78 -12.73 -17.00
C ASP A 346 -8.89 -13.08 -16.01
N GLY A 347 -9.77 -12.13 -15.80
CA GLY A 347 -10.71 -12.17 -14.71
C GLY A 347 -10.02 -12.21 -13.34
N ASP A 348 -10.42 -13.18 -12.51
CA ASP A 348 -9.96 -13.33 -11.13
C ASP A 348 -8.72 -14.24 -10.99
N ARG A 349 -8.08 -14.61 -12.11
CA ARG A 349 -6.91 -15.49 -12.16
C ARG A 349 -5.68 -14.78 -12.68
N LEU A 350 -4.56 -15.02 -12.00
CA LEU A 350 -3.24 -14.65 -12.49
C LEU A 350 -2.86 -15.59 -13.64
N VAL A 351 -2.76 -15.05 -14.86
CA VAL A 351 -2.48 -15.82 -16.08
C VAL A 351 -1.11 -15.52 -16.68
N GLY A 352 -0.41 -14.53 -16.14
CA GLY A 352 0.88 -14.13 -16.65
C GLY A 352 1.48 -12.94 -15.93
N LEU A 353 2.53 -12.41 -16.52
CA LEU A 353 3.25 -11.23 -16.05
C LEU A 353 3.33 -10.20 -17.18
N TRP A 354 3.54 -8.94 -16.83
CA TRP A 354 3.78 -7.88 -17.81
C TRP A 354 4.87 -6.94 -17.30
N GLU A 355 5.51 -6.22 -18.23
CA GLU A 355 6.48 -5.17 -17.89
C GLU A 355 6.59 -4.16 -19.06
N TYR A 356 7.09 -2.96 -18.77
CA TYR A 356 7.44 -2.00 -19.80
C TYR A 356 8.82 -2.31 -20.39
N ASP A 357 8.87 -2.54 -21.69
CA ASP A 357 10.09 -2.63 -22.46
C ASP A 357 10.56 -1.23 -22.87
N LEU A 358 11.56 -0.72 -22.14
CA LEU A 358 12.13 0.60 -22.37
C LEU A 358 12.70 0.77 -23.79
N ASP A 359 13.25 -0.30 -24.38
CA ASP A 359 13.92 -0.22 -25.67
C ASP A 359 12.91 -0.26 -26.83
N ALA A 360 11.80 -0.98 -26.66
CA ALA A 360 10.70 -0.99 -27.63
C ALA A 360 9.68 0.15 -27.43
N GLY A 361 9.68 0.81 -26.27
CA GLY A 361 8.69 1.82 -25.92
C GLY A 361 7.26 1.25 -25.78
N ALA A 362 7.16 -0.01 -25.36
CA ALA A 362 5.92 -0.79 -25.35
C ALA A 362 5.80 -1.63 -24.08
N VAL A 363 4.57 -1.96 -23.67
CA VAL A 363 4.33 -2.98 -22.66
C VAL A 363 4.40 -4.35 -23.32
N VAL A 364 5.24 -5.22 -22.77
CA VAL A 364 5.31 -6.64 -23.10
C VAL A 364 4.59 -7.46 -22.05
N PHE A 365 4.00 -8.57 -22.46
CA PHE A 365 3.37 -9.52 -21.54
C PHE A 365 3.64 -10.95 -21.98
N GLY A 366 3.77 -11.83 -20.99
CA GLY A 366 3.97 -13.25 -21.15
C GLY A 366 2.96 -14.01 -20.30
N THR A 367 2.44 -15.11 -20.82
CA THR A 367 1.31 -15.84 -20.23
C THR A 367 1.69 -17.30 -20.00
N PHE A 368 1.32 -17.85 -18.86
CA PHE A 368 1.67 -19.25 -18.52
C PHE A 368 0.99 -20.28 -19.43
N ASP A 369 -0.13 -19.89 -20.05
CA ASP A 369 -0.86 -20.67 -21.04
C ASP A 369 -1.25 -19.79 -22.22
N THR A 370 -1.57 -20.43 -23.35
CA THR A 370 -2.10 -19.71 -24.52
C THR A 370 -3.47 -19.11 -24.21
N LEU A 371 -3.57 -17.78 -24.29
CA LEU A 371 -4.85 -17.08 -24.23
C LEU A 371 -5.69 -17.29 -25.50
N ALA A 372 -7.00 -17.40 -25.32
CA ALA A 372 -7.94 -17.38 -26.45
C ALA A 372 -7.76 -16.07 -27.27
N PRO A 373 -7.94 -16.10 -28.62
CA PRO A 373 -7.65 -14.94 -29.47
C PRO A 373 -8.34 -13.64 -29.05
N LYS A 374 -9.61 -13.72 -28.62
CA LYS A 374 -10.35 -12.55 -28.10
C LYS A 374 -9.73 -11.97 -26.84
N ARG A 375 -9.24 -12.83 -25.93
CA ARG A 375 -8.57 -12.44 -24.69
C ARG A 375 -7.22 -11.79 -24.97
N ARG A 376 -6.40 -12.42 -25.82
CA ARG A 376 -5.12 -11.88 -26.26
C ARG A 376 -5.27 -10.47 -26.84
N LYS A 377 -6.25 -10.26 -27.73
CA LYS A 377 -6.54 -8.94 -28.30
C LYS A 377 -6.92 -7.89 -27.23
N ALA A 378 -7.68 -8.28 -26.21
CA ALA A 378 -8.03 -7.39 -25.11
C ALA A 378 -6.79 -7.01 -24.27
N VAL A 379 -5.91 -7.97 -23.99
CA VAL A 379 -4.63 -7.73 -23.29
C VAL A 379 -3.73 -6.82 -24.13
N GLU A 380 -3.62 -7.02 -25.44
CA GLU A 380 -2.85 -6.16 -26.34
C GLU A 380 -3.36 -4.72 -26.36
N ALA A 381 -4.69 -4.53 -26.36
CA ALA A 381 -5.28 -3.20 -26.28
C ALA A 381 -4.97 -2.51 -24.94
N LEU A 382 -5.08 -3.25 -23.82
CA LEU A 382 -4.72 -2.75 -22.49
C LEU A 382 -3.22 -2.43 -22.41
N ALA A 383 -2.36 -3.30 -22.95
CA ALA A 383 -0.92 -3.08 -23.02
C ALA A 383 -0.60 -1.78 -23.77
N GLY A 384 -1.28 -1.51 -24.88
CA GLY A 384 -1.14 -0.28 -25.65
C GLY A 384 -1.51 0.98 -24.85
N ASP A 385 -2.62 0.94 -24.11
CA ASP A 385 -3.04 2.05 -23.23
C ASP A 385 -2.04 2.28 -22.08
N VAL A 386 -1.61 1.21 -21.40
CA VAL A 386 -0.61 1.29 -20.32
C VAL A 386 0.74 1.78 -20.86
N ALA A 387 1.16 1.33 -22.03
CA ALA A 387 2.38 1.79 -22.67
C ALA A 387 2.33 3.28 -22.99
N ALA A 388 1.21 3.77 -23.52
CA ALA A 388 1.02 5.20 -23.77
C ALA A 388 1.09 6.01 -22.47
N PHE A 389 0.45 5.54 -21.40
CA PHE A 389 0.55 6.20 -20.10
C PHE A 389 1.99 6.25 -19.57
N LEU A 390 2.70 5.11 -19.58
CA LEU A 390 4.08 5.03 -19.07
C LEU A 390 5.04 5.89 -19.90
N ARG A 391 4.87 5.94 -21.23
CA ARG A 391 5.73 6.73 -22.11
C ARG A 391 5.41 8.22 -22.05
N ASP A 392 4.13 8.57 -22.21
CA ASP A 392 3.73 9.95 -22.51
C ASP A 392 3.44 10.76 -21.22
N ASP A 393 2.89 10.11 -20.18
CA ASP A 393 2.56 10.78 -18.91
C ASP A 393 3.67 10.61 -17.86
N MET A 394 4.30 9.43 -17.80
CA MET A 394 5.30 9.12 -16.78
C MET A 394 6.73 9.39 -17.24
N GLY A 395 7.12 8.88 -18.41
CA GLY A 395 8.48 8.99 -18.96
C GLY A 395 9.47 7.93 -18.45
N HIS A 396 9.03 7.00 -17.60
CA HIS A 396 9.80 5.88 -17.07
C HIS A 396 8.86 4.80 -16.51
N ALA A 397 9.40 3.66 -16.07
CA ALA A 397 8.61 2.52 -15.57
C ALA A 397 9.08 1.98 -14.21
N HIS A 398 9.88 2.75 -13.47
CA HIS A 398 10.43 2.37 -12.16
C HIS A 398 9.33 2.08 -11.14
N SER A 399 9.45 0.97 -10.43
CA SER A 399 8.51 0.57 -9.37
C SER A 399 8.67 1.39 -8.08
N PHE A 400 9.87 1.91 -7.83
CA PHE A 400 10.24 2.68 -6.64
C PHE A 400 11.48 3.53 -6.93
N VAL A 401 11.83 4.44 -6.02
CA VAL A 401 12.87 5.47 -6.24
C VAL A 401 14.29 4.93 -6.44
N LEU A 402 14.57 3.71 -5.97
CA LEU A 402 15.87 3.04 -6.14
C LEU A 402 15.84 1.98 -7.25
N ASP A 403 14.72 1.82 -7.96
CA ASP A 403 14.65 1.00 -9.16
C ASP A 403 15.43 1.68 -10.29
N SER A 404 15.80 0.92 -11.31
CA SER A 404 16.62 1.42 -12.41
C SER A 404 16.10 0.94 -13.76
N ASP A 405 16.49 1.63 -14.83
CA ASP A 405 16.21 1.19 -16.20
C ASP A 405 16.78 -0.20 -16.49
N GLU A 406 17.92 -0.54 -15.88
CA GLU A 406 18.52 -1.87 -15.98
C GLU A 406 17.61 -2.93 -15.34
N SER A 407 17.14 -2.70 -14.12
CA SER A 407 16.24 -3.66 -13.46
C SER A 407 14.89 -3.79 -14.16
N VAL A 408 14.36 -2.70 -14.74
CA VAL A 408 13.16 -2.76 -15.60
C VAL A 408 13.42 -3.64 -16.83
N ARG A 409 14.57 -3.48 -17.51
CA ARG A 409 14.93 -4.33 -18.67
C ARG A 409 15.07 -5.81 -18.28
N GLU A 410 15.67 -6.10 -17.14
CA GLU A 410 15.80 -7.46 -16.62
C GLU A 410 14.42 -8.10 -16.41
N ARG A 411 13.48 -7.38 -15.79
CA ARG A 411 12.10 -7.86 -15.62
C ARG A 411 11.38 -8.02 -16.95
N ALA A 412 11.56 -7.10 -17.90
CA ALA A 412 10.99 -7.23 -19.24
C ALA A 412 11.54 -8.46 -19.99
N ALA A 413 12.83 -8.79 -19.83
CA ALA A 413 13.42 -10.00 -20.38
C ALA A 413 12.81 -11.27 -19.77
N ILE A 414 12.58 -11.30 -18.46
CA ILE A 414 11.88 -12.41 -17.78
C ILE A 414 10.46 -12.57 -18.36
N VAL A 415 9.72 -11.47 -18.52
CA VAL A 415 8.36 -11.49 -19.08
C VAL A 415 8.33 -12.03 -20.50
N LYS A 416 9.28 -11.64 -21.35
CA LYS A 416 9.40 -12.12 -22.74
C LYS A 416 9.77 -13.61 -22.85
N ALA A 417 10.34 -14.18 -21.79
CA ALA A 417 10.77 -15.57 -21.76
C ALA A 417 9.68 -16.54 -21.27
N LEU A 418 8.53 -16.02 -20.80
CA LEU A 418 7.30 -16.79 -20.54
C LEU A 418 6.62 -17.14 -21.86
#